data_AF-A0A947G9G7-F1
#
_entry.id   AF-A0A947G9G7-F1
#
_cell.length_a   1.000
_cell.length_b   1.000
_cell.length_c   1.000
_cell.angle_alpha   90.00
_cell.angle_beta   90.00
_cell.angle_gamma   90.00
#
_symmetry.space_group_name_H-M   'P 1'
#
loop_
_entity.id
_entity.type
_entity.pdbx_description
1 polymer ?
#
loop_
_entity_poly.entity_id
_entity_poly.type
_entity_poly.pdbx_seq_one_letter_code
_entity_poly.pdbx_strand_id
1 'polypeptide(L)'
;MRFVLSLVALSWLVAPAAALAQSKAKPVRVAILYFDYDGKDEELGHLRKGLTSMLISDLSDVDGIQLVERTDLEKVIGELKLQKQRFFDKKTTARIGKLLGAQVLVTGRYFEFRGKLLVNAKMVEVETGEVKGVRSARPTAEFIDLEQELAGRLSEALKGRVGKRTPAKRTRRRKAKPPKRLPARTAARYGRALEAIDRGNKKKAKKILSKVVKERPDFALAKRDLISLAR
;
A
#
# COMPACT_ATOMS: atom_id res chain seq x y z
N MET A 1 -58.79 -50.77 37.43
CA MET A 1 -57.38 -50.35 37.67
C MET A 1 -56.61 -50.64 36.38
N ARG A 2 -56.17 -49.59 35.65
CA ARG A 2 -54.74 -49.20 35.49
C ARG A 2 -53.98 -50.16 34.54
N PHE A 3 -53.32 -49.79 33.44
CA PHE A 3 -52.73 -48.53 32.95
C PHE A 3 -52.60 -48.58 31.41
N VAL A 4 -52.76 -47.41 30.79
CA VAL A 4 -52.39 -47.09 29.40
C VAL A 4 -50.87 -46.91 29.31
N LEU A 5 -50.23 -47.40 28.25
CA LEU A 5 -48.87 -46.97 27.88
C LEU A 5 -48.79 -46.84 26.34
N SER A 6 -49.10 -45.65 25.87
CA SER A 6 -48.82 -45.20 24.50
C SER A 6 -47.33 -44.90 24.37
N LEU A 7 -46.65 -45.64 23.48
CA LEU A 7 -45.29 -45.33 23.04
C LEU A 7 -45.34 -44.16 22.04
N VAL A 8 -45.01 -42.95 22.51
CA VAL A 8 -44.74 -41.80 21.65
C VAL A 8 -43.31 -41.94 21.13
N ALA A 9 -43.16 -42.36 19.88
CA ALA A 9 -41.89 -42.32 19.16
C ALA A 9 -41.58 -40.86 18.82
N LEU A 10 -40.75 -40.21 19.63
CA LEU A 10 -40.25 -38.86 19.38
C LEU A 10 -39.13 -38.94 18.33
N SER A 11 -39.50 -38.74 17.07
CA SER A 11 -38.54 -38.62 15.97
C SER A 11 -37.70 -37.35 16.15
N TRP A 12 -36.46 -37.51 16.60
CA TRP A 12 -35.46 -36.45 16.53
C TRP A 12 -35.14 -36.18 15.06
N LEU A 13 -35.73 -35.12 14.51
CA LEU A 13 -35.36 -34.58 13.22
C LEU A 13 -33.97 -33.92 13.37
N VAL A 14 -32.91 -34.70 13.17
CA VAL A 14 -31.56 -34.14 13.02
C VAL A 14 -31.54 -33.42 11.67
N ALA A 15 -31.84 -32.12 11.69
CA ALA A 15 -31.61 -31.26 10.55
C ALA A 15 -30.11 -31.34 10.21
N PRO A 16 -29.72 -31.60 8.96
CA PRO A 16 -28.34 -31.43 8.57
C PRO A 16 -28.08 -29.93 8.68
N ALA A 17 -27.30 -29.52 9.69
CA ALA A 17 -26.61 -28.27 9.67
C ALA A 17 -25.66 -28.33 8.47
N ALA A 18 -26.19 -28.01 7.29
CA ALA A 18 -25.41 -27.56 6.16
C ALA A 18 -24.71 -26.30 6.67
N ALA A 19 -23.55 -26.51 7.28
CA ALA A 19 -22.60 -25.46 7.57
C ALA A 19 -22.38 -24.77 6.24
N LEU A 20 -23.05 -23.64 6.06
CA LEU A 20 -22.85 -22.75 4.93
C LEU A 20 -21.35 -22.48 4.93
N ALA A 21 -20.63 -23.13 4.02
CA ALA A 21 -19.26 -22.80 3.72
C ALA A 21 -19.32 -21.38 3.16
N GLN A 22 -19.30 -20.38 4.05
CA GLN A 22 -19.12 -19.00 3.69
C GLN A 22 -17.80 -18.96 2.93
N SER A 23 -17.87 -18.88 1.60
CA SER A 23 -16.70 -18.72 0.77
C SER A 23 -16.03 -17.44 1.27
N LYS A 24 -14.89 -17.58 1.96
CA LYS A 24 -14.16 -16.44 2.48
C LYS A 24 -13.85 -15.54 1.29
N ALA A 25 -14.43 -14.34 1.28
CA ALA A 25 -14.24 -13.42 0.19
C ALA A 25 -12.74 -13.14 0.02
N LYS A 26 -12.23 -13.31 -1.20
CA LYS A 26 -10.83 -13.02 -1.50
C LYS A 26 -10.58 -11.52 -1.25
N PRO A 27 -9.43 -11.16 -0.64
CA PRO A 27 -9.11 -9.76 -0.40
C PRO A 27 -9.00 -8.99 -1.73
N VAL A 28 -9.39 -7.72 -1.72
CA VAL A 28 -9.26 -6.82 -2.87
C VAL A 28 -7.77 -6.56 -3.11
N ARG A 29 -7.26 -6.93 -4.29
CA ARG A 29 -5.84 -6.72 -4.59
C ARG A 29 -5.60 -5.26 -5.01
N VAL A 30 -4.73 -4.56 -4.28
CA VAL A 30 -4.47 -3.13 -4.45
C VAL A 30 -3.01 -2.90 -4.81
N ALA A 31 -2.72 -2.16 -5.87
CA ALA A 31 -1.36 -1.73 -6.19
C ALA A 31 -1.21 -0.22 -6.00
N ILE A 32 -0.12 0.18 -5.34
CA ILE A 32 0.27 1.58 -5.17
C ILE A 32 1.40 1.85 -6.14
N LEU A 33 1.13 2.62 -7.18
CA LEU A 33 2.12 3.01 -8.19
C LEU A 33 3.03 4.11 -7.65
N TYR A 34 4.10 4.41 -8.40
CA TYR A 34 4.92 5.58 -8.10
C TYR A 34 4.16 6.86 -8.42
N PHE A 35 4.26 7.82 -7.51
CA PHE A 35 3.66 9.14 -7.69
C PHE A 35 4.59 9.98 -8.56
N ASP A 36 4.01 10.73 -9.50
CA ASP A 36 4.76 11.62 -10.37
C ASP A 36 5.16 12.90 -9.62
N TYR A 37 6.41 13.32 -9.76
CA TYR A 37 6.90 14.57 -9.19
C TYR A 37 6.75 15.70 -10.22
N ASP A 38 5.96 16.71 -9.87
CA ASP A 38 5.73 17.90 -10.70
C ASP A 38 6.59 19.06 -10.17
N GLY A 39 7.92 18.90 -10.18
CA GLY A 39 8.87 19.92 -9.75
C GLY A 39 10.27 19.72 -10.32
N LYS A 40 11.21 20.59 -9.92
CA LYS A 40 12.58 20.63 -10.44
C LYS A 40 13.64 20.14 -9.44
N ASP A 41 13.28 19.90 -8.17
CA ASP A 41 14.22 19.40 -7.17
C ASP A 41 14.47 17.89 -7.38
N GLU A 42 15.65 17.55 -7.89
CA GLU A 42 16.02 16.16 -8.18
C GLU A 42 15.96 15.25 -6.95
N GLU A 43 16.32 15.76 -5.77
CA GLU A 43 16.26 14.97 -4.55
C GLU A 43 14.79 14.66 -4.23
N LEU A 44 13.90 15.65 -4.28
CA LEU A 44 12.46 15.41 -4.11
C LEU A 44 11.89 14.48 -5.18
N GLY A 45 12.48 14.39 -6.38
CA GLY A 45 12.10 13.39 -7.38
C GLY A 45 12.25 11.94 -6.90
N HIS A 46 13.22 11.66 -6.03
CA HIS A 46 13.40 10.33 -5.43
C HIS A 46 12.32 9.99 -4.38
N LEU A 47 11.59 10.98 -3.88
CA LEU A 47 10.51 10.78 -2.90
C LEU A 47 9.45 9.80 -3.42
N ARG A 48 9.21 9.72 -4.74
CA ARG A 48 8.25 8.79 -5.35
C ARG A 48 8.38 7.35 -4.83
N LYS A 49 9.60 6.81 -4.71
CA LYS A 49 9.82 5.44 -4.23
C LYS A 49 9.67 5.34 -2.71
N GLY A 50 10.14 6.37 -1.99
CA GLY A 50 10.01 6.46 -0.53
C GLY A 50 8.54 6.53 -0.09
N LEU A 51 7.78 7.45 -0.68
CA LEU A 51 6.35 7.64 -0.46
C LEU A 51 5.56 6.36 -0.76
N THR A 52 5.76 5.74 -1.93
CA THR A 52 5.09 4.47 -2.26
C THR A 52 5.43 3.37 -1.25
N SER A 53 6.70 3.24 -0.84
CA SER A 53 7.08 2.25 0.17
C SER A 53 6.46 2.51 1.54
N MET A 54 6.28 3.77 1.94
CA MET A 54 5.64 4.15 3.20
C MET A 54 4.13 3.86 3.15
N LEU A 55 3.45 4.28 2.08
CA LEU A 55 2.04 3.98 1.88
C LEU A 55 1.74 2.48 1.82
N ILE A 56 2.62 1.68 1.19
CA ILE A 56 2.49 0.21 1.21
C ILE A 56 2.57 -0.32 2.65
N SER A 57 3.49 0.20 3.46
CA SER A 57 3.60 -0.20 4.88
C SER A 57 2.39 0.23 5.68
N ASP A 58 1.87 1.43 5.46
CA ASP A 58 0.83 1.99 6.32
C ASP A 58 -0.57 1.51 5.98
N LEU A 59 -0.78 1.10 4.73
CA LEU A 59 -2.02 0.46 4.29
C LEU A 59 -1.99 -1.06 4.45
N SER A 60 -0.87 -1.68 4.85
CA SER A 60 -0.76 -3.16 4.94
C SER A 60 -1.65 -3.79 6.01
N ASP A 61 -2.09 -3.00 6.97
CA ASP A 61 -2.98 -3.42 8.06
C ASP A 61 -4.47 -3.11 7.78
N VAL A 62 -4.79 -2.57 6.59
CA VAL A 62 -6.20 -2.39 6.17
C VAL A 62 -6.82 -3.77 5.92
N ASP A 63 -7.88 -4.08 6.63
CA ASP A 63 -8.57 -5.37 6.48
C ASP A 63 -9.28 -5.48 5.13
N GLY A 64 -9.25 -6.70 4.58
CA GLY A 64 -9.93 -7.03 3.32
C GLY A 64 -9.22 -6.55 2.05
N ILE A 65 -8.02 -5.98 2.16
CA ILE A 65 -7.14 -5.72 1.00
C ILE A 65 -5.90 -6.61 1.01
N GLN A 66 -5.34 -6.82 -0.18
CA GLN A 66 -4.02 -7.40 -0.38
C GLN A 66 -3.19 -6.41 -1.19
N LEU A 67 -2.18 -5.82 -0.56
CA LEU A 67 -1.26 -4.94 -1.26
C LEU A 67 -0.32 -5.72 -2.18
N VAL A 68 -0.07 -5.16 -3.35
CA VAL A 68 1.02 -5.58 -4.23
C VAL A 68 2.34 -5.14 -3.64
N GLU A 69 3.31 -6.05 -3.67
CA GLU A 69 4.66 -5.78 -3.18
C GLU A 69 5.39 -4.81 -4.10
N ARG A 70 6.21 -3.92 -3.51
CA ARG A 70 6.98 -2.93 -4.26
C ARG A 70 7.91 -3.59 -5.30
N THR A 71 8.47 -4.74 -4.97
CA THR A 71 9.34 -5.51 -5.88
C THR A 71 8.60 -6.03 -7.10
N ASP A 72 7.32 -6.38 -6.96
CA ASP A 72 6.50 -6.85 -8.08
C ASP A 72 6.13 -5.69 -9.01
N LEU A 73 5.82 -4.52 -8.43
CA LEU A 73 5.66 -3.28 -9.20
C LEU A 73 6.94 -2.95 -9.99
N GLU A 74 8.12 -3.01 -9.37
CA GLU A 74 9.38 -2.70 -10.03
C GLU A 74 9.67 -3.67 -11.19
N LYS A 75 9.39 -4.97 -11.02
CA LYS A 75 9.51 -5.97 -12.10
C LYS A 75 8.63 -5.60 -13.30
N VAL A 76 7.34 -5.32 -13.06
CA VAL A 76 6.41 -4.94 -14.14
C VAL A 76 6.83 -3.64 -14.84
N ILE A 77 7.28 -2.63 -14.09
CA ILE A 77 7.79 -1.38 -14.67
C ILE A 77 9.03 -1.65 -15.53
N GLY A 78 9.92 -2.53 -15.08
CA GLY A 78 11.12 -2.94 -15.81
C GLY A 78 10.81 -3.65 -17.12
N GLU A 79 9.92 -4.65 -17.08
CA GLU A 79 9.47 -5.42 -18.24
C GLU A 79 8.84 -4.52 -19.31
N LEU A 80 8.03 -3.54 -18.89
CA LEU A 80 7.36 -2.62 -19.80
C LEU A 80 8.25 -1.44 -20.25
N LYS A 81 9.50 -1.35 -19.78
CA LYS A 81 10.43 -0.23 -20.04
C LYS A 81 9.81 1.14 -19.70
N LEU A 82 9.03 1.22 -18.62
CA LEU A 82 8.27 2.42 -18.21
C LEU A 82 9.01 3.29 -17.18
N GLN A 83 10.32 3.14 -17.00
CA GLN A 83 11.05 3.83 -15.92
C GLN A 83 10.99 5.38 -16.02
N LYS A 84 10.73 5.91 -17.22
CA LYS A 84 10.62 7.35 -17.52
C LYS A 84 9.17 7.83 -17.73
N GLN A 85 8.20 6.93 -17.62
CA GLN A 85 6.80 7.24 -17.92
C GLN A 85 6.08 7.82 -16.71
N ARG A 86 5.06 8.63 -16.99
CA ARG A 86 4.20 9.21 -15.95
C ARG A 86 3.10 8.22 -15.60
N PHE A 87 3.01 7.85 -14.33
CA PHE A 87 2.08 6.81 -13.84
C PHE A 87 0.67 7.34 -13.56
N PHE A 88 0.36 8.58 -13.94
CA PHE A 88 -1.00 9.12 -13.93
C PHE A 88 -1.77 8.96 -15.25
N ASP A 89 -1.13 8.56 -16.36
CA ASP A 89 -1.82 8.31 -17.64
C ASP A 89 -2.71 7.06 -17.55
N LYS A 90 -3.97 7.15 -18.02
CA LYS A 90 -4.99 6.10 -17.89
C LYS A 90 -4.56 4.80 -18.57
N LYS A 91 -4.01 4.87 -19.79
CA LYS A 91 -3.62 3.68 -20.58
C LYS A 91 -2.47 2.93 -19.91
N THR A 92 -1.46 3.67 -19.48
CA THR A 92 -0.29 3.14 -18.76
C THR A 92 -0.70 2.51 -17.42
N THR A 93 -1.52 3.22 -16.65
CA THR A 93 -2.04 2.78 -15.35
C THR A 93 -2.83 1.47 -15.48
N ALA A 94 -3.78 1.38 -16.41
CA ALA A 94 -4.59 0.18 -16.62
C ALA A 94 -3.75 -1.05 -17.03
N ARG A 95 -2.74 -0.86 -17.90
CA ARG A 95 -1.85 -1.95 -18.31
C ARG A 95 -1.03 -2.51 -17.14
N ILE A 96 -0.45 -1.62 -16.33
CA ILE A 96 0.29 -2.02 -15.12
C ILE A 96 -0.63 -2.77 -14.15
N GLY A 97 -1.86 -2.27 -13.92
CA GLY A 97 -2.80 -2.94 -13.02
C GLY A 97 -3.19 -4.34 -13.45
N LYS A 98 -3.42 -4.55 -14.76
CA LYS A 98 -3.71 -5.89 -15.29
C LYS A 98 -2.56 -6.87 -15.05
N LEU A 99 -1.31 -6.46 -15.33
CA LEU A 99 -0.13 -7.30 -15.08
C LEU A 99 0.09 -7.58 -13.60
N LEU A 100 -0.18 -6.60 -12.74
CA LEU A 100 -0.14 -6.75 -11.30
C LEU A 100 -1.39 -7.42 -10.73
N GLY A 101 -2.33 -7.90 -11.56
CA GLY A 101 -3.62 -8.48 -11.14
C GLY A 101 -4.36 -7.63 -10.11
N ALA A 102 -4.18 -6.31 -10.14
CA ALA A 102 -4.75 -5.38 -9.17
C ALA A 102 -6.18 -5.03 -9.60
N GLN A 103 -7.09 -5.03 -8.64
CA GLN A 103 -8.46 -4.57 -8.81
C GLN A 103 -8.57 -3.05 -8.59
N VAL A 104 -7.73 -2.52 -7.71
CA VAL A 104 -7.64 -1.09 -7.43
C VAL A 104 -6.20 -0.62 -7.57
N LEU A 105 -6.03 0.52 -8.22
CA LEU A 105 -4.75 1.21 -8.38
C LEU A 105 -4.76 2.52 -7.61
N VAL A 106 -3.74 2.75 -6.79
CA VAL A 106 -3.46 4.05 -6.18
C VAL A 106 -2.31 4.67 -6.94
N THR A 107 -2.51 5.86 -7.49
CA THR A 107 -1.45 6.63 -8.17
C THR A 107 -1.69 8.10 -7.92
N GLY A 108 -0.77 8.97 -8.31
CA GLY A 108 -0.94 10.39 -8.08
C GLY A 108 0.26 11.21 -8.49
N ARG A 109 0.25 12.45 -8.01
CA ARG A 109 1.35 13.39 -8.19
C ARG A 109 1.60 14.20 -6.95
N TYR A 110 2.81 14.70 -6.81
CA TYR A 110 3.17 15.63 -5.76
C TYR A 110 4.05 16.76 -6.28
N PHE A 111 3.96 17.92 -5.64
CA PHE A 111 4.79 19.08 -5.95
C PHE A 111 4.92 19.98 -4.73
N GLU A 112 5.94 20.83 -4.75
CA GLU A 112 6.12 21.85 -3.73
C GLU A 112 5.55 23.19 -4.21
N PHE A 113 4.82 23.88 -3.34
CA PHE A 113 4.31 25.22 -3.59
C PHE A 113 4.33 26.04 -2.30
N ARG A 114 5.07 27.16 -2.32
CA ARG A 114 5.20 28.11 -1.18
C ARG A 114 5.54 27.40 0.14
N GLY A 115 6.55 26.53 0.13
CA GLY A 115 7.04 25.80 1.31
C GLY A 115 6.14 24.66 1.81
N LYS A 116 5.06 24.36 1.08
CA LYS A 116 4.18 23.22 1.34
C LYS A 116 4.38 22.15 0.28
N LEU A 117 4.38 20.90 0.71
CA LEU A 117 4.26 19.77 -0.18
C LEU A 117 2.77 19.47 -0.36
N LEU A 118 2.34 19.33 -1.61
CA LEU A 118 0.97 18.95 -1.96
C LEU A 118 1.02 17.60 -2.64
N VAL A 119 0.15 16.69 -2.22
CA VAL A 119 -0.01 15.36 -2.83
C VAL A 119 -1.44 15.19 -3.28
N ASN A 120 -1.62 14.87 -4.56
CA ASN A 120 -2.91 14.50 -5.15
C ASN A 120 -2.84 13.02 -5.52
N ALA A 121 -3.49 12.18 -4.74
CA ALA A 121 -3.70 10.77 -5.04
C ALA A 121 -5.04 10.55 -5.74
N LYS A 122 -5.12 9.48 -6.51
CA LYS A 122 -6.34 8.93 -7.06
C LYS A 122 -6.33 7.42 -6.93
N MET A 123 -7.49 6.88 -6.59
CA MET A 123 -7.75 5.45 -6.64
C MET A 123 -8.57 5.18 -7.90
N VAL A 124 -8.15 4.20 -8.69
CA VAL A 124 -8.79 3.81 -9.94
C VAL A 124 -9.19 2.35 -9.82
N GLU A 125 -10.47 2.06 -10.00
CA GLU A 125 -10.93 0.67 -10.16
C GLU A 125 -10.62 0.20 -11.57
N VAL A 126 -9.94 -0.94 -11.69
CA VAL A 126 -9.40 -1.41 -12.97
C VAL A 126 -10.50 -1.91 -13.91
N GLU A 127 -11.59 -2.47 -13.37
CA GLU A 127 -12.71 -3.01 -14.15
C GLU A 127 -13.64 -1.91 -14.67
N THR A 128 -14.06 -0.99 -13.79
CA THR A 128 -15.06 0.05 -14.11
C THR A 128 -14.43 1.36 -14.59
N GLY A 129 -13.16 1.59 -14.28
CA GLY A 129 -12.50 2.88 -14.48
C GLY A 129 -12.91 3.95 -13.47
N GLU A 130 -13.69 3.62 -12.43
CA GLU A 130 -14.16 4.58 -11.43
C GLU A 130 -12.99 5.19 -10.65
N VAL A 131 -12.96 6.53 -10.60
CA VAL A 131 -11.88 7.30 -9.97
C VAL A 131 -12.35 8.00 -8.71
N LYS A 132 -11.64 7.79 -7.59
CA LYS A 132 -11.82 8.55 -6.36
C LYS A 132 -10.53 9.30 -6.01
N GLY A 133 -10.62 10.62 -5.93
CA GLY A 133 -9.49 11.50 -5.60
C GLY A 133 -9.32 11.69 -4.10
N VAL A 134 -8.06 11.76 -3.67
CA VAL A 134 -7.66 12.14 -2.32
C VAL A 134 -6.54 13.18 -2.44
N ARG A 135 -6.56 14.20 -1.59
CA ARG A 135 -5.52 15.23 -1.55
C ARG A 135 -5.00 15.37 -0.14
N SER A 136 -3.76 15.80 0.04
CA SER A 136 -3.18 16.23 1.32
C SER A 136 -2.15 17.32 1.08
N ALA A 137 -2.04 18.28 2.00
CA ALA A 137 -1.10 19.39 1.89
C ALA A 137 -0.61 19.82 3.28
N ARG A 138 0.70 19.89 3.46
CA ARG A 138 1.37 20.27 4.72
C ARG A 138 2.67 21.01 4.41
N PRO A 139 3.26 21.75 5.36
CA PRO A 139 4.65 22.21 5.23
C PRO A 139 5.59 21.06 4.82
N THR A 140 6.53 21.30 3.91
CA THR A 140 7.46 20.24 3.42
C THR A 140 8.26 19.59 4.57
N ALA A 141 8.51 20.36 5.64
CA ALA A 141 9.18 19.88 6.85
C ALA A 141 8.36 18.85 7.65
N GLU A 142 7.03 18.90 7.55
CA GLU A 142 6.05 18.04 8.22
C GLU A 142 5.60 16.88 7.30
N PHE A 143 6.50 16.38 6.46
CA PHE A 143 6.18 15.36 5.47
C PHE A 143 5.56 14.09 6.08
N ILE A 144 5.99 13.67 7.27
CA ILE A 144 5.40 12.49 7.91
C ILE A 144 3.92 12.69 8.22
N ASP A 145 3.53 13.87 8.69
CA ASP A 145 2.13 14.17 9.01
C ASP A 145 1.29 14.23 7.74
N LEU A 146 1.86 14.74 6.64
CA LEU A 146 1.25 14.69 5.31
C LEU A 146 0.99 13.25 4.88
N GLU A 147 2.01 12.40 4.99
CA GLU A 147 1.96 11.02 4.53
C GLU A 147 0.97 10.19 5.37
N GLN A 148 0.93 10.38 6.69
CA GLN A 148 -0.08 9.75 7.55
C GLN A 148 -1.50 10.23 7.25
N GLU A 149 -1.70 11.54 7.00
CA GLU A 149 -2.99 12.08 6.58
C GLU A 149 -3.46 11.47 5.26
N LEU A 150 -2.54 11.34 4.29
CA LEU A 150 -2.80 10.71 3.00
C LEU A 150 -3.15 9.23 3.16
N ALA A 151 -2.37 8.48 3.95
CA ALA A 151 -2.61 7.07 4.24
C ALA A 151 -3.97 6.86 4.92
N GLY A 152 -4.32 7.71 5.89
CA GLY A 152 -5.63 7.68 6.54
C GLY A 152 -6.78 7.88 5.56
N ARG A 153 -6.69 8.91 4.71
CA ARG A 153 -7.72 9.18 3.69
C ARG A 153 -7.82 8.06 2.64
N LEU A 154 -6.70 7.48 2.22
CA LEU A 154 -6.68 6.32 1.31
C LEU A 154 -7.30 5.09 1.98
N SER A 155 -6.98 4.82 3.25
CA SER A 155 -7.58 3.74 4.03
C SER A 155 -9.10 3.86 4.10
N GLU A 156 -9.63 5.04 4.44
CA GLU A 156 -11.08 5.26 4.48
C GLU A 156 -11.72 5.09 3.11
N ALA A 157 -11.05 5.57 2.06
CA ALA A 157 -11.54 5.41 0.70
C ALA A 157 -11.52 3.94 0.25
N LEU A 158 -10.53 3.14 0.66
CA LEU A 158 -10.43 1.70 0.39
C LEU A 158 -11.48 0.90 1.18
N LYS A 159 -11.71 1.21 2.46
CA LYS A 159 -12.75 0.58 3.27
C LYS A 159 -14.13 0.72 2.65
N GLY A 160 -14.44 1.89 2.09
CA GLY A 160 -15.68 2.13 1.35
C GLY A 160 -15.84 1.22 0.11
N ARG A 161 -14.75 0.75 -0.49
CA ARG A 161 -14.77 -0.18 -1.65
C ARG A 161 -14.74 -1.65 -1.24
N VAL A 162 -14.21 -1.98 -0.07
CA VAL A 162 -14.11 -3.37 0.45
C VAL A 162 -15.43 -3.90 1.02
N GLY A 163 -16.44 -3.04 1.26
CA GLY A 163 -17.70 -3.34 1.96
C GLY A 163 -18.37 -4.70 1.68
N LYS A 164 -18.97 -5.28 2.75
CA LYS A 164 -19.67 -6.60 2.86
C LYS A 164 -18.87 -7.88 2.58
N ARG A 165 -17.60 -7.80 2.17
CA ARG A 165 -16.75 -8.99 2.03
C ARG A 165 -16.07 -9.29 3.36
N THR A 166 -16.50 -10.36 4.05
CA THR A 166 -15.89 -10.80 5.32
C THR A 166 -14.39 -10.99 5.09
N PRO A 167 -13.51 -10.24 5.78
CA PRO A 167 -12.10 -10.27 5.50
C PRO A 167 -11.53 -11.63 5.90
N ALA A 168 -10.97 -12.35 4.94
CA ALA A 168 -10.04 -13.43 5.24
C ALA A 168 -8.84 -12.82 5.99
N LYS A 169 -8.68 -13.13 7.28
CA LYS A 169 -7.44 -12.86 8.02
C LYS A 169 -6.28 -13.46 7.24
N ARG A 170 -5.44 -12.61 6.65
CA ARG A 170 -4.23 -13.04 5.97
C ARG A 170 -3.02 -12.67 6.82
N THR A 171 -1.92 -13.40 6.64
CA THR A 171 -0.63 -13.16 7.27
C THR A 171 -0.19 -11.71 7.03
N ARG A 172 -0.45 -10.84 8.01
CA ARG A 172 -0.17 -9.41 7.93
C ARG A 172 1.34 -9.23 7.92
N ARG A 173 1.88 -8.58 6.88
CA ARG A 173 3.17 -7.92 7.02
C ARG A 173 2.91 -6.78 7.99
N ARG A 174 3.38 -6.89 9.23
CA ARG A 174 3.08 -5.90 10.28
C ARG A 174 3.46 -4.51 9.78
N LYS A 175 2.51 -3.57 9.79
CA LYS A 175 2.76 -2.15 9.57
C LYS A 175 3.97 -1.71 10.39
N ALA A 176 4.94 -1.08 9.73
CA ALA A 176 6.04 -0.45 10.45
C ALA A 176 5.51 0.75 11.22
N LYS A 177 5.95 0.94 12.47
CA LYS A 177 5.61 2.15 13.22
C LYS A 177 6.21 3.36 12.49
N PRO A 178 5.40 4.39 12.15
CA PRO A 178 5.92 5.61 11.54
C PRO A 178 6.90 6.33 12.48
N PRO A 179 7.96 6.97 11.95
CA PRO A 179 8.87 7.80 12.76
C PRO A 179 8.13 9.04 13.29
N LYS A 180 8.60 9.61 14.42
CA LYS A 180 7.98 10.81 15.02
C LYS A 180 8.13 12.05 14.14
N ARG A 181 9.22 12.13 13.39
CA ARG A 181 9.53 13.22 12.45
C ARG A 181 10.30 12.64 11.27
N LEU A 182 9.88 12.96 10.05
CA LEU A 182 10.60 12.59 8.84
C LEU A 182 10.47 13.70 7.81
N PRO A 183 11.50 14.54 7.61
CA PRO A 183 11.48 15.56 6.57
C PRO A 183 11.39 14.94 5.17
N ALA A 184 10.76 15.63 4.22
CA ALA A 184 10.60 15.15 2.84
C ALA A 184 11.94 14.74 2.20
N ARG A 185 12.99 15.52 2.42
CA ARG A 185 14.35 15.24 1.91
C ARG A 185 14.98 13.98 2.50
N THR A 186 14.62 13.59 3.72
CA THR A 186 15.10 12.35 4.34
C THR A 186 14.35 11.15 3.80
N ALA A 187 13.03 11.27 3.60
CA ALA A 187 12.22 10.27 2.90
C ALA A 187 12.63 10.11 1.42
N ALA A 188 13.00 11.20 0.75
CA ALA A 188 13.57 11.20 -0.59
C ALA A 188 14.90 10.45 -0.66
N ARG A 189 15.81 10.69 0.31
CA ARG A 189 17.06 9.91 0.43
C ARG A 189 16.79 8.41 0.59
N TYR A 190 15.79 8.04 1.37
CA TYR A 190 15.33 6.66 1.47
C TYR A 190 14.83 6.13 0.11
N GLY A 191 14.03 6.90 -0.62
CA GLY A 191 13.65 6.56 -2.00
C GLY A 191 14.83 6.35 -2.95
N ARG A 192 15.88 7.18 -2.84
CA ARG A 192 17.13 7.00 -3.61
C ARG A 192 17.90 5.74 -3.21
N ALA A 193 17.84 5.35 -1.95
CA ALA A 193 18.38 4.05 -1.52
C ALA A 193 17.60 2.90 -2.16
N LEU A 194 16.27 2.96 -2.18
CA LEU A 194 15.44 1.96 -2.85
C LEU A 194 15.77 1.86 -4.34
N GLU A 195 15.98 2.98 -5.02
CA GLU A 195 16.46 2.98 -6.42
C GLU A 195 17.81 2.29 -6.58
N ALA A 196 18.74 2.49 -5.65
CA ALA A 196 20.02 1.80 -5.66
C ALA A 196 19.87 0.28 -5.44
N ILE A 197 18.93 -0.15 -4.58
CA ILE A 197 18.58 -1.57 -4.39
C ILE A 197 18.05 -2.15 -5.69
N ASP A 198 17.10 -1.47 -6.33
CA ASP A 198 16.45 -1.94 -7.56
C ASP A 198 17.44 -2.07 -8.74
N ARG A 199 18.48 -1.22 -8.76
CA ARG A 199 19.58 -1.29 -9.74
C ARG A 199 20.67 -2.30 -9.35
N GLY A 200 20.49 -3.09 -8.29
CA GLY A 200 21.47 -4.04 -7.79
C GLY A 200 22.71 -3.41 -7.12
N ASN A 201 22.74 -2.09 -6.95
CA ASN A 201 23.88 -1.39 -6.33
C ASN A 201 23.79 -1.41 -4.79
N LYS A 202 24.01 -2.59 -4.21
CA LYS A 202 23.95 -2.83 -2.76
C LYS A 202 24.88 -1.92 -1.96
N LYS A 203 26.10 -1.66 -2.45
CA LYS A 203 27.10 -0.79 -1.77
C LYS A 203 26.58 0.65 -1.62
N LYS A 204 26.04 1.22 -2.70
CA LYS A 204 25.43 2.57 -2.69
C LYS A 204 24.20 2.60 -1.79
N ALA A 205 23.32 1.61 -1.90
CA ALA A 205 22.13 1.50 -1.07
C ALA A 205 22.46 1.47 0.42
N LYS A 206 23.40 0.59 0.84
CA LYS A 206 23.87 0.50 2.23
C LYS A 206 24.39 1.83 2.74
N LYS A 207 25.25 2.51 1.95
CA LYS A 207 25.79 3.84 2.31
C LYS A 207 24.69 4.88 2.54
N ILE A 208 23.67 4.92 1.68
CA ILE A 208 22.56 5.88 1.81
C ILE A 208 21.67 5.52 3.00
N LEU A 209 21.28 4.25 3.15
CA LEU A 209 20.44 3.79 4.25
C LEU A 209 21.10 3.99 5.61
N SER A 210 22.41 3.74 5.75
CA SER A 210 23.13 4.02 7.00
C SER A 210 23.03 5.49 7.40
N LYS A 211 23.09 6.42 6.44
CA LYS A 211 22.88 7.86 6.72
C LYS A 211 21.45 8.16 7.15
N VAL A 212 20.46 7.59 6.47
CA VAL A 212 19.04 7.75 6.82
C VAL A 212 18.77 7.23 8.24
N VAL A 213 19.24 6.03 8.57
CA VAL A 213 19.05 5.41 9.89
C VAL A 213 19.81 6.16 10.98
N LYS A 214 20.99 6.72 10.69
CA LYS A 214 21.72 7.57 11.64
C LYS A 214 20.93 8.84 11.99
N GLU A 215 20.30 9.47 11.00
CA GLU A 215 19.49 10.68 11.21
C GLU A 215 18.13 10.37 11.83
N ARG A 216 17.50 9.25 11.43
CA ARG A 216 16.18 8.81 11.89
C ARG A 216 16.25 7.36 12.37
N PRO A 217 16.74 7.13 13.60
CA PRO A 217 16.80 5.79 14.17
C PRO A 217 15.42 5.15 14.37
N ASP A 218 14.36 5.93 14.48
CA ASP A 218 12.98 5.45 14.59
C ASP A 218 12.36 5.07 13.23
N PHE A 219 13.04 5.33 12.10
CA PHE A 219 12.52 4.98 10.78
C PHE A 219 12.70 3.48 10.46
N ALA A 220 11.73 2.68 10.90
CA ALA A 220 11.81 1.22 10.87
C ALA A 220 11.92 0.61 9.46
N LEU A 221 11.33 1.23 8.43
CA LEU A 221 11.46 0.77 7.04
C LEU A 221 12.90 0.83 6.55
N ALA A 222 13.57 1.98 6.73
CA ALA A 222 14.97 2.14 6.36
C ALA A 222 15.89 1.17 7.13
N LYS A 223 15.61 0.91 8.42
CA LYS A 223 16.33 -0.10 9.20
C LYS A 223 16.15 -1.50 8.62
N ARG A 224 14.93 -1.90 8.31
CA ARG A 224 14.62 -3.23 7.75
C ARG A 224 15.34 -3.45 6.42
N ASP A 225 15.34 -2.45 5.55
CA ASP A 225 16.01 -2.54 4.24
C ASP A 225 17.53 -2.47 4.38
N LEU A 226 18.07 -1.79 5.39
CA LEU A 226 19.51 -1.83 5.67
C LEU A 226 19.95 -3.23 6.12
N ILE A 227 19.14 -3.87 6.98
CA ILE A 227 19.41 -5.22 7.49
C ILE A 227 19.31 -6.26 6.36
N SER A 228 18.34 -6.12 5.45
CA SER A 228 18.17 -7.06 4.35
C SER A 228 19.35 -7.06 3.36
N LEU A 229 20.11 -5.97 3.28
CA LEU A 229 21.33 -5.87 2.47
C LEU A 229 22.58 -6.50 3.11
N ALA A 230 22.50 -6.88 4.38
CA ALA A 230 23.59 -7.58 5.08
C ALA A 230 23.49 -9.11 4.98
N ARG A 231 22.38 -9.61 4.42
CA ARG A 231 22.15 -11.02 4.09
C ARG A 231 22.54 -11.29 2.64
#